data_AF-A0A402A3Z6-F1
#
_entry.id   AF-A0A402A3Z6-F1
#
_cell.length_a   1.000
_cell.length_b   1.000
_cell.length_c   1.000
_cell.angle_alpha   90.00
_cell.angle_beta   90.00
_cell.angle_gamma   90.00
#
_symmetry.space_group_name_H-M   'P 1'
#
loop_
_entity.id
_entity.type
_entity.pdbx_description
1 polymer ?
#
loop_
_entity_poly.entity_id
_entity_poly.type
_entity_poly.pdbx_seq_one_letter_code
_entity_poly.pdbx_strand_id
1 'polypeptide(L)'
;MQRNFEGSNFDQGGFQGSGLRGIEPTASIWTRLVRRWYRLAAPADPPPTAPFEARDIVRRARLASVIIFIVLIGNIPSLPPALTGPNKILLPVLGVQLVATILAAVFNKRGRVTLGGLLVVLSLAIGMMANIATTPGGITVQAIPLFAILSIPEIVAAAMLPAFWVFIIAAINIAFSFFAISNMHAPNLSTQDLTFAIQDGAFLTATVQIVIAGVSFLWNMSLSRALREKDQAEEISRLERDLSEQSMELVRQKEQLEQSIGLIIQTQSRVANGDLNARVPLTQDNVLWSVAGTLNNLISRLQRLRTVEHELELTKTSANNLVTVLRSSKMGMSRMRYQRSGTVVDPIAAEVLSPNDTGYLLDNSMPPYR
;
A
#
# COMPACT_ATOMS: atom_id res chain seq x y z
N MET A 1 29.42 10.22 13.74
CA MET A 1 29.30 11.12 12.58
C MET A 1 27.88 11.01 12.04
N GLN A 2 26.97 11.76 12.67
CA GLN A 2 25.56 11.88 12.29
C GLN A 2 25.45 13.02 11.27
N ARG A 3 24.99 12.73 10.05
CA ARG A 3 24.55 13.75 9.11
C ARG A 3 23.06 13.99 9.32
N ASN A 4 22.76 15.20 9.77
CA ASN A 4 21.43 15.80 9.74
C ASN A 4 20.91 15.78 8.30
N PHE A 5 19.85 14.99 8.05
CA PHE A 5 18.98 15.19 6.92
C PHE A 5 17.92 16.21 7.36
N GLU A 6 18.22 17.48 7.13
CA GLU A 6 17.22 18.54 7.18
C GLU A 6 16.18 18.29 6.09
N GLY A 7 14.92 18.19 6.53
CA GLY A 7 13.75 18.13 5.67
C GLY A 7 13.67 19.39 4.83
N SER A 8 13.96 19.25 3.54
CA SER A 8 13.52 20.20 2.54
C SER A 8 12.02 20.01 2.34
N ASN A 9 11.24 20.93 2.89
CA ASN A 9 9.89 21.23 2.43
C ASN A 9 9.96 21.56 0.94
N PHE A 10 9.73 20.57 0.10
CA PHE A 10 9.44 20.78 -1.31
C PHE A 10 8.05 21.38 -1.39
N ASP A 11 8.01 22.71 -1.48
CA ASP A 11 6.86 23.47 -1.96
C ASP A 11 6.33 22.79 -3.24
N GLN A 12 5.18 22.13 -3.13
CA GLN A 12 4.32 21.79 -4.26
C GLN A 12 3.65 23.07 -4.76
N GLY A 13 4.48 24.01 -5.21
CA GLY A 13 4.06 25.21 -5.91
C GLY A 13 3.34 24.82 -7.19
N GLY A 14 2.02 24.83 -7.11
CA GLY A 14 1.06 25.27 -8.14
C GLY A 14 1.57 25.44 -9.57
N PHE A 15 2.03 24.37 -10.22
CA PHE A 15 2.02 24.31 -11.68
C PHE A 15 0.62 23.87 -12.13
N GLN A 16 -0.35 24.78 -11.99
CA GLN A 16 -1.57 24.74 -12.80
C GLN A 16 -1.17 25.02 -14.24
N GLY A 17 -0.75 23.98 -14.96
CA GLY A 17 -0.55 23.99 -16.41
C GLY A 17 -1.89 24.06 -17.15
N SER A 18 -2.60 25.17 -17.02
CA SER A 18 -3.87 25.46 -17.70
C SER A 18 -3.67 25.97 -19.13
N GLY A 19 -2.82 25.29 -19.93
CA GLY A 19 -2.44 25.80 -21.25
C GLY A 19 -2.15 24.78 -22.36
N LEU A 20 -2.06 23.47 -22.09
CA LEU A 20 -1.76 22.46 -23.11
C LEU A 20 -2.88 21.41 -23.25
N ARG A 21 -4.12 21.89 -23.41
CA ARG A 21 -5.32 21.06 -23.61
C ARG A 21 -5.58 20.66 -25.07
N GLY A 22 -4.57 20.72 -25.95
CA GLY A 22 -4.80 20.74 -27.40
C GLY A 22 -4.16 19.64 -28.24
N ILE A 23 -3.36 18.74 -27.67
CA ILE A 23 -2.77 17.62 -28.43
C ILE A 23 -2.91 16.38 -27.56
N GLU A 24 -4.11 15.78 -27.53
CA GLU A 24 -4.17 14.35 -27.26
C GLU A 24 -3.37 13.69 -28.40
N PRO A 25 -2.21 13.06 -28.14
CA PRO A 25 -1.46 12.39 -29.18
C PRO A 25 -2.40 11.33 -29.75
N THR A 26 -2.92 11.57 -30.96
CA THR A 26 -3.79 10.63 -31.67
C THR A 26 -3.11 9.29 -31.59
N ALA A 27 -3.67 8.37 -30.80
CA ALA A 27 -3.01 7.13 -30.43
C ALA A 27 -2.52 6.46 -31.72
N SER A 28 -1.19 6.48 -31.92
CA SER A 28 -0.58 6.12 -33.19
C SER A 28 -0.98 4.69 -33.54
N ILE A 29 -1.08 4.36 -34.82
CA ILE A 29 -1.45 3.02 -35.30
C ILE A 29 -0.64 1.93 -34.56
N TRP A 30 0.63 2.22 -34.26
CA TRP A 30 1.51 1.40 -33.42
C TRP A 30 0.97 1.10 -32.02
N THR A 31 0.47 2.10 -31.29
CA THR A 31 -0.11 1.88 -29.95
C THR A 31 -1.33 0.97 -29.99
N ARG A 32 -2.17 1.07 -31.05
CA ARG A 32 -3.35 0.22 -31.23
C ARG A 32 -2.95 -1.23 -31.54
N LEU A 33 -1.99 -1.42 -32.44
CA LEU A 33 -1.45 -2.74 -32.80
C LEU A 33 -0.79 -3.42 -31.60
N VAL A 34 0.10 -2.71 -30.91
CA VAL A 34 0.80 -3.21 -29.71
C VAL A 34 -0.20 -3.57 -28.62
N ARG A 35 -1.20 -2.72 -28.35
CA ARG A 35 -2.26 -3.01 -27.37
C ARG A 35 -3.07 -4.25 -27.76
N ARG A 36 -3.41 -4.42 -29.03
CA ARG A 36 -4.13 -5.61 -29.53
C ARG A 36 -3.27 -6.87 -29.39
N TRP A 37 -1.98 -6.78 -29.69
CA TRP A 37 -1.02 -7.87 -29.50
C TRP A 37 -0.90 -8.27 -28.03
N TYR A 38 -0.72 -7.31 -27.12
CA TYR A 38 -0.64 -7.59 -25.68
C TYR A 38 -1.89 -8.32 -25.16
N ARG A 39 -3.10 -7.94 -25.62
CA ARG A 39 -4.34 -8.67 -25.27
C ARG A 39 -4.37 -10.11 -25.78
N LEU A 40 -3.69 -10.37 -26.90
CA LEU A 40 -3.64 -11.70 -27.50
C LEU A 40 -2.59 -12.59 -26.82
N ALA A 41 -1.40 -12.05 -26.54
CA ALA A 41 -0.21 -12.83 -26.17
C ALA A 41 0.22 -12.72 -24.70
N ALA A 42 -0.21 -11.71 -23.95
CA ALA A 42 0.13 -11.55 -22.53
C ALA A 42 -1.02 -12.02 -21.61
N PRO A 43 -0.70 -12.54 -20.41
CA PRO A 43 -1.69 -12.84 -19.38
C PRO A 43 -2.32 -11.55 -18.82
N ALA A 44 -3.47 -11.69 -18.18
CA ALA A 44 -4.16 -10.59 -17.52
C ALA A 44 -3.38 -10.09 -16.28
N ASP A 45 -3.66 -8.84 -15.90
CA ASP A 45 -2.97 -8.19 -14.79
C ASP A 45 -3.37 -8.83 -13.46
N PRO A 46 -2.40 -9.16 -12.60
CA PRO A 46 -2.71 -9.71 -11.30
C PRO A 46 -3.31 -8.62 -10.41
N PRO A 47 -4.18 -8.98 -9.45
CA PRO A 47 -4.71 -8.00 -8.51
C PRO A 47 -3.57 -7.34 -7.70
N PRO A 48 -3.74 -6.09 -7.21
CA PRO A 48 -2.70 -5.39 -6.45
C PRO A 48 -2.23 -6.12 -5.19
N THR A 49 -3.08 -6.99 -4.64
CA THR A 49 -2.81 -7.82 -3.46
C THR A 49 -2.14 -9.15 -3.79
N ALA A 50 -1.87 -9.45 -5.06
CA ALA A 50 -1.26 -10.71 -5.46
C ALA A 50 0.17 -10.87 -4.90
N PRO A 51 0.56 -12.10 -4.53
CA PRO A 51 1.91 -12.37 -4.08
C PRO A 51 2.94 -11.98 -5.14
N PHE A 52 4.15 -11.65 -4.67
CA PHE A 52 5.25 -11.21 -5.52
C PHE A 52 5.51 -12.14 -6.71
N GLU A 53 5.51 -13.45 -6.48
CA GLU A 53 5.78 -14.45 -7.52
C GLU A 53 4.79 -14.36 -8.70
N ALA A 54 3.50 -14.14 -8.42
CA ALA A 54 2.49 -13.98 -9.45
C ALA A 54 2.69 -12.68 -10.25
N ARG A 55 3.11 -11.60 -9.58
CA ARG A 55 3.44 -10.32 -10.21
C ARG A 55 4.69 -10.43 -11.11
N ASP A 56 5.72 -11.13 -10.65
CA ASP A 56 6.94 -11.38 -11.43
C ASP A 56 6.65 -12.22 -12.68
N ILE A 57 5.83 -13.27 -12.57
CA ILE A 57 5.41 -14.09 -13.73
C ILE A 57 4.75 -13.22 -14.81
N VAL A 58 3.83 -12.32 -14.43
CA VAL A 58 3.14 -11.44 -15.40
C VAL A 58 4.10 -10.42 -16.00
N ARG A 59 5.03 -9.85 -15.21
CA ARG A 59 6.07 -8.94 -15.73
C ARG A 59 6.94 -9.64 -16.78
N ARG A 60 7.42 -10.85 -16.49
CA ARG A 60 8.20 -11.67 -17.45
C ARG A 60 7.39 -12.03 -18.69
N ALA A 61 6.13 -12.40 -18.52
CA ALA A 61 5.24 -12.73 -19.64
C ALA A 61 5.01 -11.54 -20.58
N ARG A 62 4.96 -10.30 -20.05
CA ARG A 62 4.86 -9.09 -20.87
C ARG A 62 6.12 -8.83 -21.68
N LEU A 63 7.29 -8.95 -21.04
CA LEU A 63 8.59 -8.83 -21.73
C LEU A 63 8.72 -9.90 -22.82
N ALA A 64 8.39 -11.15 -22.51
CA ALA A 64 8.33 -12.25 -23.46
C ALA A 64 7.36 -11.95 -24.62
N SER A 65 6.18 -11.39 -24.35
CA SER A 65 5.22 -10.98 -25.38
C SER A 65 5.80 -9.96 -26.35
N VAL A 66 6.58 -8.99 -25.88
CA VAL A 66 7.27 -8.01 -26.76
C VAL A 66 8.31 -8.69 -27.63
N ILE A 67 9.12 -9.58 -27.04
CA ILE A 67 10.17 -10.29 -27.77
C ILE A 67 9.55 -11.19 -28.85
N ILE A 68 8.50 -11.94 -28.51
CA ILE A 68 7.76 -12.77 -29.48
C ILE A 68 7.24 -11.90 -30.64
N PHE A 69 6.72 -10.70 -30.36
CA PHE A 69 6.27 -9.77 -31.40
C PHE A 69 7.40 -9.31 -32.30
N ILE A 70 8.54 -8.92 -31.72
CA ILE A 70 9.73 -8.49 -32.46
C ILE A 70 10.25 -9.62 -33.33
N VAL A 71 10.32 -10.85 -32.80
CA VAL A 71 10.72 -12.04 -33.56
C VAL A 71 9.75 -12.30 -34.72
N LEU A 72 8.45 -12.18 -34.48
CA LEU A 72 7.43 -12.39 -35.51
C LEU A 72 7.54 -11.37 -36.66
N ILE A 73 7.76 -10.08 -36.35
CA ILE A 73 8.03 -9.04 -37.35
C ILE A 73 9.38 -9.29 -38.03
N GLY A 74 10.40 -9.67 -37.26
CA GLY A 74 11.76 -9.94 -37.74
C GLY A 74 11.85 -11.08 -38.74
N ASN A 75 10.86 -11.98 -38.78
CA ASN A 75 10.77 -13.03 -39.81
C ASN A 75 10.29 -12.50 -41.18
N ILE A 76 9.65 -11.34 -41.25
CA ILE A 76 9.08 -10.80 -42.51
C ILE A 76 10.18 -10.55 -43.56
N PRO A 77 11.33 -9.90 -43.24
CA PRO A 77 12.43 -9.72 -44.20
C PRO A 77 13.05 -11.03 -44.72
N SER A 78 12.86 -12.15 -44.03
CA SER A 78 13.36 -13.46 -44.46
C SER A 78 12.48 -14.13 -45.51
N LEU A 79 11.24 -13.65 -45.71
CA LEU A 79 10.30 -14.25 -46.67
C LEU A 79 10.73 -14.09 -48.13
N PRO A 80 11.16 -12.89 -48.62
CA PRO A 80 11.56 -12.76 -50.02
C PRO A 80 12.70 -13.70 -50.42
N PRO A 81 13.83 -13.79 -49.68
CA PRO A 81 14.90 -14.75 -49.99
C PRO A 81 14.44 -16.21 -49.98
N ALA A 82 13.50 -16.58 -49.12
CA ALA A 82 12.97 -17.95 -49.08
C ALA A 82 12.08 -18.29 -50.28
N LEU A 83 11.34 -17.30 -50.81
CA LEU A 83 10.45 -17.49 -51.97
C LEU A 83 11.23 -17.45 -53.28
N THR A 84 12.07 -16.44 -53.47
CA THR A 84 12.77 -16.20 -54.75
C THR A 84 14.15 -16.83 -54.81
N GLY A 85 14.78 -17.11 -53.68
CA GLY A 85 16.16 -17.60 -53.61
C GLY A 85 16.33 -19.05 -54.07
N PRO A 86 17.58 -19.47 -54.28
CA PRO A 86 17.92 -20.82 -54.72
C PRO A 86 17.66 -21.89 -53.65
N ASN A 87 17.70 -21.51 -52.37
CA ASN A 87 17.46 -22.43 -51.25
C ASN A 87 15.97 -22.53 -50.90
N LYS A 88 15.26 -23.46 -51.57
CA LYS A 88 13.82 -23.69 -51.31
C LYS A 88 13.53 -24.36 -49.97
N ILE A 89 14.53 -24.91 -49.30
CA ILE A 89 14.39 -25.53 -47.96
C ILE A 89 14.10 -24.46 -46.89
N LEU A 90 14.44 -23.19 -47.13
CA LEU A 90 14.15 -22.11 -46.21
C LEU A 90 12.65 -21.88 -45.98
N LEU A 91 11.83 -22.13 -47.00
CA LEU A 91 10.38 -21.91 -46.89
C LEU A 91 9.73 -22.79 -45.82
N PRO A 92 9.90 -24.13 -45.81
CA PRO A 92 9.36 -24.98 -44.74
C PRO A 92 10.01 -24.69 -43.38
N VAL A 93 11.30 -24.35 -43.32
CA VAL A 93 11.98 -23.98 -42.06
C VAL A 93 11.35 -22.72 -41.45
N LEU A 94 11.15 -21.66 -42.24
CA LEU A 94 10.44 -20.46 -41.80
C LEU A 94 8.99 -20.74 -41.41
N GLY A 95 8.31 -21.64 -42.14
CA GLY A 95 6.97 -22.09 -41.79
C GLY A 95 6.90 -22.73 -40.40
N VAL A 96 7.80 -23.66 -40.10
CA VAL A 96 7.92 -24.28 -38.78
C VAL A 96 8.25 -23.23 -37.70
N GLN A 97 9.17 -22.31 -37.98
CA GLN A 97 9.53 -21.23 -37.06
C GLN A 97 8.37 -20.28 -36.76
N LEU A 98 7.53 -19.94 -37.75
CA LEU A 98 6.34 -19.13 -37.55
C LEU A 98 5.30 -19.85 -36.69
N VAL A 99 5.02 -21.12 -36.99
CA VAL A 99 4.10 -21.94 -36.19
C VAL A 99 4.61 -22.06 -34.75
N ALA A 100 5.90 -22.32 -34.59
CA ALA A 100 6.56 -22.35 -33.30
C ALA A 100 6.37 -21.03 -32.53
N THR A 101 6.67 -19.89 -33.15
CA THR A 101 6.51 -18.55 -32.54
C THR A 101 5.05 -18.28 -32.13
N ILE A 102 4.06 -18.71 -32.92
CA ILE A 102 2.64 -18.60 -32.58
C ILE A 102 2.30 -19.47 -31.36
N LEU A 103 2.77 -20.72 -31.33
CA LEU A 103 2.58 -21.61 -30.18
C LEU A 103 3.24 -21.05 -28.91
N ALA A 104 4.42 -20.43 -29.03
CA ALA A 104 5.06 -19.74 -27.92
C ALA A 104 4.20 -18.60 -27.38
N ALA A 105 3.54 -17.81 -28.24
CA ALA A 105 2.59 -16.78 -27.82
C ALA A 105 1.42 -17.38 -27.02
N VAL A 106 0.91 -18.55 -27.42
CA VAL A 106 -0.15 -19.26 -26.69
C VAL A 106 0.34 -19.75 -25.32
N PHE A 107 1.54 -20.31 -25.23
CA PHE A 107 2.12 -20.72 -23.95
C PHE A 107 2.39 -19.53 -23.03
N ASN A 108 2.88 -18.42 -23.58
CA ASN A 108 3.09 -17.18 -22.85
C ASN A 108 1.78 -16.64 -22.24
N LYS A 109 0.69 -16.65 -23.02
CA LYS A 109 -0.65 -16.27 -22.54
C LYS A 109 -1.13 -17.14 -21.37
N ARG A 110 -0.78 -18.43 -21.39
CA ARG A 110 -1.13 -19.39 -20.32
C ARG A 110 -0.22 -19.31 -19.09
N GLY A 111 0.67 -18.32 -19.02
CA GLY A 111 1.62 -18.14 -17.91
C GLY A 111 2.81 -19.12 -17.95
N ARG A 112 2.93 -19.97 -18.97
CA ARG A 112 4.05 -20.90 -19.15
C ARG A 112 5.21 -20.22 -19.89
N VAL A 113 5.71 -19.12 -19.33
CA VAL A 113 6.68 -18.21 -19.97
C VAL A 113 7.97 -18.95 -20.36
N THR A 114 8.50 -19.80 -19.49
CA THR A 114 9.74 -20.56 -19.76
C THR A 114 9.61 -21.48 -20.97
N LEU A 115 8.47 -22.17 -21.11
CA LEU A 115 8.23 -23.04 -22.27
C LEU A 115 8.06 -22.22 -23.54
N GLY A 116 7.35 -21.09 -23.48
CA GLY A 116 7.25 -20.17 -24.61
C GLY A 116 8.62 -19.64 -25.04
N GLY A 117 9.45 -19.21 -24.08
CA GLY A 117 10.81 -18.75 -24.33
C GLY A 117 11.70 -19.83 -24.95
N LEU A 118 11.67 -21.05 -24.41
CA LEU A 118 12.45 -22.18 -24.92
C LEU A 118 12.08 -22.47 -26.38
N LEU A 119 10.79 -22.47 -26.67
CA LEU A 119 10.26 -22.75 -28.00
C LEU A 119 10.70 -21.66 -28.99
N VAL A 120 10.62 -20.37 -28.62
CA VAL A 120 11.15 -19.28 -29.47
C VAL A 120 12.65 -19.42 -29.70
N VAL A 121 13.44 -19.57 -28.64
CA VAL A 121 14.91 -19.65 -28.71
C VAL A 121 15.36 -20.83 -29.56
N LEU A 122 14.80 -22.02 -29.33
CA LEU A 122 15.12 -23.21 -30.11
C LEU A 122 14.67 -23.07 -31.56
N SER A 123 13.49 -22.50 -31.82
CA SER A 123 13.04 -22.27 -33.20
C SER A 123 13.94 -21.30 -33.96
N LEU A 124 14.44 -20.25 -33.30
CA LEU A 124 15.41 -19.31 -33.87
C LEU A 124 16.75 -19.97 -34.12
N ALA A 125 17.29 -20.67 -33.12
CA ALA A 125 18.58 -21.36 -33.24
C ALA A 125 18.55 -22.41 -34.36
N ILE A 126 17.56 -23.30 -34.34
CA ILE A 126 17.39 -24.34 -35.37
C ILE A 126 17.14 -23.72 -36.74
N GLY A 127 16.31 -22.67 -36.84
CA GLY A 127 16.04 -21.98 -38.10
C GLY A 127 17.30 -21.37 -38.72
N MET A 128 18.12 -20.71 -37.90
CA MET A 128 19.39 -20.14 -38.34
C MET A 128 20.43 -21.21 -38.69
N MET A 129 20.56 -22.27 -37.88
CA MET A 129 21.43 -23.41 -38.17
C MET A 129 21.03 -24.10 -39.47
N ALA A 130 19.73 -24.35 -39.67
CA ALA A 130 19.20 -24.94 -40.90
C ALA A 130 19.46 -24.04 -42.11
N ASN A 131 19.30 -22.71 -41.97
CA ASN A 131 19.64 -21.76 -43.04
C ASN A 131 21.11 -21.85 -43.46
N ILE A 132 22.03 -21.89 -42.50
CA ILE A 132 23.47 -22.05 -42.76
C ILE A 132 23.75 -23.42 -43.40
N ALA A 133 23.22 -24.49 -42.81
CA ALA A 133 23.43 -25.88 -43.22
C ALA A 133 22.89 -26.19 -44.63
N THR A 134 21.85 -25.48 -45.07
CA THR A 134 21.22 -25.71 -46.38
C THR A 134 21.70 -24.75 -47.46
N THR A 135 22.74 -23.96 -47.18
CA THR A 135 23.33 -23.03 -48.15
C THR A 135 23.77 -23.78 -49.43
N PRO A 136 23.22 -23.44 -50.60
CA PRO A 136 23.58 -24.11 -51.85
C PRO A 136 25.06 -23.92 -52.16
N GLY A 137 25.76 -25.02 -52.47
CA GLY A 137 27.20 -25.00 -52.75
C GLY A 137 28.09 -25.15 -51.51
N GLY A 138 27.52 -25.25 -50.31
CA GLY A 138 28.27 -25.42 -49.07
C GLY A 138 28.75 -24.10 -48.46
N ILE A 139 29.45 -24.21 -47.32
CA ILE A 139 29.93 -23.06 -46.55
C ILE A 139 31.23 -22.56 -47.15
N THR A 140 31.22 -21.31 -47.58
CA THR A 140 32.42 -20.60 -48.09
C THR A 140 33.03 -19.72 -46.99
N VAL A 141 34.25 -19.22 -47.20
CA VAL A 141 34.92 -18.28 -46.27
C VAL A 141 34.06 -17.01 -46.05
N GLN A 142 33.30 -16.60 -47.07
CA GLN A 142 32.39 -15.44 -46.99
C GLN A 142 31.17 -15.70 -46.10
N ALA A 143 30.83 -16.96 -45.82
CA ALA A 143 29.73 -17.33 -44.93
C ALA A 143 30.14 -17.33 -43.45
N ILE A 144 31.44 -17.24 -43.12
CA ILE A 144 31.92 -17.23 -41.73
C ILE A 144 31.27 -16.12 -40.89
N PRO A 145 31.16 -14.86 -41.36
CA PRO A 145 30.47 -13.81 -40.61
C PRO A 145 28.98 -14.10 -40.34
N LEU A 146 28.34 -14.97 -41.13
CA LEU A 146 26.94 -15.35 -40.90
C LEU A 146 26.78 -16.12 -39.59
N PHE A 147 27.80 -16.81 -39.10
CA PHE A 147 27.72 -17.50 -37.80
C PHE A 147 27.58 -16.51 -36.62
N ALA A 148 27.97 -15.24 -36.79
CA ALA A 148 27.70 -14.21 -35.79
C ALA A 148 26.19 -13.98 -35.56
N ILE A 149 25.34 -14.31 -36.55
CA ILE A 149 23.87 -14.23 -36.40
C ILE A 149 23.34 -15.20 -35.34
N LEU A 150 24.06 -16.29 -35.04
CA LEU A 150 23.70 -17.25 -34.00
C LEU A 150 23.77 -16.64 -32.59
N SER A 151 24.34 -15.45 -32.43
CA SER A 151 24.25 -14.69 -31.18
C SER A 151 22.85 -14.15 -30.87
N ILE A 152 21.99 -13.97 -31.88
CA ILE A 152 20.61 -13.48 -31.69
C ILE A 152 19.80 -14.39 -30.76
N PRO A 153 19.72 -15.72 -30.98
CA PRO A 153 19.01 -16.61 -30.06
C PRO A 153 19.61 -16.63 -28.65
N GLU A 154 20.90 -16.33 -28.47
CA GLU A 154 21.51 -16.19 -27.13
C GLU A 154 21.00 -14.95 -26.39
N ILE A 155 20.93 -13.81 -27.07
CA ILE A 155 20.38 -12.57 -26.50
C ILE A 155 18.90 -12.77 -26.15
N VAL A 156 18.14 -13.42 -27.03
CA VAL A 156 16.73 -13.76 -26.79
C VAL A 156 16.60 -14.73 -25.61
N ALA A 157 17.48 -15.73 -25.49
CA ALA A 157 17.53 -16.64 -24.36
C ALA A 157 17.80 -15.89 -23.05
N ALA A 158 18.73 -14.94 -23.05
CA ALA A 158 19.05 -14.17 -21.85
C ALA A 158 17.87 -13.32 -21.36
N ALA A 159 17.04 -12.85 -22.28
CA ALA A 159 15.88 -12.04 -21.94
C ALA A 159 14.65 -12.88 -21.51
N MET A 160 14.48 -14.09 -22.04
CA MET A 160 13.26 -14.89 -21.82
C MET A 160 13.45 -16.09 -20.87
N LEU A 161 14.67 -16.61 -20.74
CA LEU A 161 14.98 -17.83 -20.00
C LEU A 161 15.80 -17.52 -18.73
N PRO A 162 15.85 -18.47 -17.77
CA PRO A 162 16.80 -18.39 -16.67
C PRO A 162 18.23 -18.21 -17.21
N ALA A 163 19.02 -17.35 -16.55
CA ALA A 163 20.32 -16.88 -17.05
C ALA A 163 21.27 -18.01 -17.50
N PHE A 164 21.21 -19.18 -16.85
CA PHE A 164 22.03 -20.33 -17.20
C PHE A 164 21.81 -20.87 -18.63
N TRP A 165 20.60 -20.73 -19.19
CA TRP A 165 20.28 -21.24 -20.53
C TRP A 165 21.09 -20.58 -21.64
N VAL A 166 21.58 -19.35 -21.43
CA VAL A 166 22.40 -18.63 -22.40
C VAL A 166 23.67 -19.42 -22.74
N PHE A 167 24.33 -20.00 -21.72
CA PHE A 167 25.53 -20.80 -21.93
C PHE A 167 25.26 -22.11 -22.65
N ILE A 168 24.10 -22.73 -22.42
CA ILE A 168 23.70 -23.95 -23.14
C ILE A 168 23.53 -23.64 -24.63
N ILE A 169 22.82 -22.56 -24.96
CA ILE A 169 22.60 -22.16 -26.35
C ILE A 169 23.92 -21.76 -27.01
N ALA A 170 24.77 -20.99 -26.33
CA ALA A 170 26.11 -20.65 -26.82
C ALA A 170 26.95 -21.92 -27.08
N ALA A 171 26.97 -22.88 -26.16
CA ALA A 171 27.70 -24.14 -26.36
C ALA A 171 27.20 -24.92 -27.59
N ILE A 172 25.88 -24.99 -27.80
CA ILE A 172 25.27 -25.63 -28.98
C ILE A 172 25.67 -24.86 -30.26
N ASN A 173 25.59 -23.54 -30.25
CA ASN A 173 25.96 -22.69 -31.38
C ASN A 173 27.45 -22.81 -31.73
N ILE A 174 28.34 -22.87 -30.73
CA ILE A 174 29.78 -23.10 -30.92
C ILE A 174 29.99 -24.46 -31.55
N ALA A 175 29.44 -25.52 -30.96
CA ALA A 175 29.58 -26.89 -31.46
C ALA A 175 29.07 -27.01 -32.90
N PHE A 176 27.92 -26.42 -33.20
CA PHE A 176 27.38 -26.35 -34.56
C PHE A 176 28.32 -25.60 -35.51
N SER A 177 28.89 -24.47 -35.09
CA SER A 177 29.80 -23.68 -35.93
C SER A 177 31.05 -24.47 -36.33
N PHE A 178 31.67 -25.15 -35.36
CA PHE A 178 32.81 -26.04 -35.63
C PHE A 178 32.41 -27.21 -36.54
N PHE A 179 31.26 -27.85 -36.29
CA PHE A 179 30.78 -28.96 -37.10
C PHE A 179 30.49 -28.53 -38.55
N ALA A 180 29.80 -27.40 -38.73
CA ALA A 180 29.41 -26.89 -40.03
C ALA A 180 30.63 -26.49 -40.87
N ILE A 181 31.61 -25.77 -40.29
CA ILE A 181 32.83 -25.39 -41.00
C ILE A 181 33.67 -26.62 -41.40
N SER A 182 33.74 -27.63 -40.54
CA SER A 182 34.56 -28.83 -40.81
C SER A 182 33.91 -29.82 -41.79
N ASN A 183 32.59 -30.00 -41.75
CA ASN A 183 31.92 -31.06 -42.51
C ASN A 183 31.06 -30.53 -43.68
N MET A 184 30.71 -29.24 -43.69
CA MET A 184 29.77 -28.66 -44.66
C MET A 184 30.42 -27.60 -45.56
N HIS A 185 31.74 -27.59 -45.66
CA HIS A 185 32.48 -26.68 -46.53
C HIS A 185 32.17 -26.91 -48.02
N ALA A 186 32.31 -25.87 -48.84
CA ALA A 186 32.19 -26.02 -50.29
C ALA A 186 33.32 -26.93 -50.85
N PRO A 187 33.04 -27.81 -51.83
CA PRO A 187 34.00 -28.80 -52.34
C PRO A 187 35.21 -28.18 -53.04
N ASN A 188 35.14 -26.90 -53.38
CA ASN A 188 36.20 -26.14 -54.05
C ASN A 188 37.07 -25.32 -53.09
N LEU A 189 36.89 -25.42 -51.77
CA LEU A 189 37.79 -24.75 -50.82
C LEU A 189 39.18 -25.39 -50.87
N SER A 190 40.21 -24.56 -50.94
CA SER A 190 41.58 -25.03 -50.73
C SER A 190 41.77 -25.47 -49.27
N THR A 191 42.72 -26.37 -49.02
CA THR A 191 43.09 -26.78 -47.65
C THR A 191 43.57 -25.60 -46.80
N GLN A 192 44.19 -24.61 -47.43
CA GLN A 192 44.61 -23.37 -46.78
C GLN A 192 43.41 -22.53 -46.34
N ASP A 193 42.41 -22.36 -47.20
CA ASP A 193 41.18 -21.62 -46.86
C ASP A 193 40.39 -22.31 -45.74
N LEU A 194 40.36 -23.65 -45.75
CA LEU A 194 39.72 -24.42 -44.68
C LEU A 194 40.44 -24.25 -43.34
N THR A 195 41.77 -24.29 -43.35
CA THR A 195 42.58 -24.09 -42.14
C THR A 195 42.35 -22.69 -41.57
N PHE A 196 42.34 -21.67 -42.43
CA PHE A 196 41.99 -20.29 -42.06
C PHE A 196 40.57 -20.18 -41.50
N ALA A 197 39.59 -20.82 -42.15
CA ALA A 197 38.20 -20.80 -41.71
C ALA A 197 38.02 -21.42 -40.31
N ILE A 198 38.75 -22.49 -40.00
CA ILE A 198 38.70 -23.14 -38.69
C ILE A 198 39.45 -22.30 -37.65
N GLN A 199 40.72 -21.95 -37.92
CA GLN A 199 41.59 -21.29 -36.93
C GLN A 199 41.15 -19.87 -36.62
N ASP A 200 40.81 -19.07 -37.63
CA ASP A 200 40.43 -17.69 -37.43
C ASP A 200 38.91 -17.54 -37.34
N GLY A 201 38.16 -18.21 -38.22
CA GLY A 201 36.70 -18.06 -38.29
C GLY A 201 35.95 -18.69 -37.12
N ALA A 202 36.16 -19.99 -36.87
CA ALA A 202 35.43 -20.72 -35.84
C ALA A 202 35.78 -20.24 -34.43
N PHE A 203 37.08 -20.00 -34.15
CA PHE A 203 37.52 -19.48 -32.85
C PHE A 203 37.06 -18.05 -32.59
N LEU A 204 37.08 -17.17 -33.61
CA LEU A 204 36.53 -15.82 -33.46
C LEU A 204 35.04 -15.88 -33.14
N THR A 205 34.28 -16.70 -33.87
CA THR A 205 32.85 -16.92 -33.63
C THR A 205 32.60 -17.43 -32.21
N ALA A 206 33.37 -18.42 -31.76
CA ALA A 206 33.25 -18.97 -30.41
C ALA A 206 33.58 -17.93 -29.33
N THR A 207 34.62 -17.13 -29.55
CA THR A 207 35.01 -16.04 -28.64
C THR A 207 33.88 -15.02 -28.53
N VAL A 208 33.30 -14.60 -29.65
CA VAL A 208 32.16 -13.67 -29.67
C VAL A 208 30.96 -14.23 -28.92
N GLN A 209 30.60 -15.51 -29.13
CA GLN A 209 29.47 -16.14 -28.43
C GLN A 209 29.73 -16.26 -26.92
N ILE A 210 30.94 -16.63 -26.50
CA ILE A 210 31.29 -16.67 -25.06
C ILE A 210 31.17 -15.29 -24.43
N VAL A 211 31.67 -14.25 -25.10
CA VAL A 211 31.58 -12.87 -24.62
C VAL A 211 30.13 -12.41 -24.52
N ILE A 212 29.32 -12.64 -25.57
CA ILE A 212 27.91 -12.28 -25.58
C ILE A 212 27.15 -13.03 -24.49
N ALA A 213 27.42 -14.33 -24.31
CA ALA A 213 26.81 -15.13 -23.26
C ALA A 213 27.17 -14.60 -21.87
N GLY A 214 28.44 -14.26 -21.63
CA GLY A 214 28.91 -13.70 -20.36
C GLY A 214 28.27 -12.35 -20.04
N VAL A 215 28.26 -11.42 -21.00
CA VAL A 215 27.63 -10.10 -20.83
C VAL A 215 26.13 -10.24 -20.59
N SER A 216 25.46 -11.07 -21.38
CA SER A 216 24.02 -11.28 -21.27
C SER A 216 23.64 -11.96 -19.95
N PHE A 217 24.46 -12.90 -19.47
CA PHE A 217 24.29 -13.53 -18.16
C PHE A 217 24.40 -12.51 -17.02
N LEU A 218 25.46 -11.69 -17.02
CA LEU A 218 25.67 -10.66 -16.00
C LEU A 218 24.55 -9.63 -16.01
N TRP A 219 24.09 -9.22 -17.20
CA TRP A 219 22.99 -8.28 -17.34
C TRP A 219 21.68 -8.84 -16.77
N ASN A 220 21.31 -10.07 -17.11
CA ASN A 220 20.10 -10.71 -16.57
C ASN A 220 20.18 -10.88 -15.04
N MET A 221 21.36 -11.24 -14.52
CA MET A 221 21.58 -11.37 -13.08
C MET A 221 21.44 -10.03 -12.36
N SER A 222 22.01 -8.96 -12.91
CA SER A 222 21.92 -7.60 -12.39
C SER A 222 20.47 -7.09 -12.40
N LEU A 223 19.76 -7.26 -13.52
CA LEU A 223 18.36 -6.85 -13.65
C LEU A 223 17.47 -7.60 -12.65
N SER A 224 17.68 -8.91 -12.50
CA SER A 224 16.93 -9.72 -11.54
C SER A 224 17.15 -9.28 -10.09
N ARG A 225 18.38 -8.86 -9.73
CA ARG A 225 18.69 -8.32 -8.40
C ARG A 225 18.05 -6.96 -8.18
N ALA A 226 18.22 -6.03 -9.12
CA ALA A 226 17.66 -4.68 -9.03
C ALA A 226 16.12 -4.70 -8.93
N LEU A 227 15.45 -5.62 -9.63
CA LEU A 227 13.99 -5.78 -9.52
C LEU A 227 13.58 -6.26 -8.11
N ARG A 228 14.28 -7.25 -7.55
CA ARG A 228 14.00 -7.74 -6.18
C ARG A 228 14.21 -6.64 -5.15
N GLU A 229 15.29 -5.86 -5.26
CA GLU A 229 15.56 -4.75 -4.35
C GLU A 229 14.48 -3.66 -4.43
N LYS A 230 14.04 -3.30 -5.64
CA LYS A 230 12.95 -2.34 -5.83
C LYS A 230 11.65 -2.81 -5.20
N ASP A 231 11.27 -4.07 -5.40
CA ASP A 231 10.02 -4.60 -4.87
C ASP A 231 10.07 -4.73 -3.33
N GLN A 232 11.23 -5.07 -2.75
CA GLN A 232 11.44 -5.01 -1.29
C GLN A 232 11.33 -3.59 -0.76
N ALA A 233 11.89 -2.60 -1.45
CA ALA A 233 11.77 -1.20 -1.07
C ALA A 233 10.32 -0.70 -1.14
N GLU A 234 9.55 -1.16 -2.13
CA GLU A 234 8.11 -0.84 -2.24
C GLU A 234 7.30 -1.46 -1.09
N GLU A 235 7.60 -2.70 -0.71
CA GLU A 235 6.98 -3.36 0.43
C GLU A 235 7.32 -2.67 1.76
N ILE A 236 8.58 -2.30 1.98
CA ILE A 236 9.02 -1.55 3.16
C ILE A 236 8.33 -0.19 3.21
N SER A 237 8.31 0.57 2.11
CA SER A 237 7.65 1.88 2.06
C SER A 237 6.16 1.80 2.36
N ARG A 238 5.49 0.73 1.91
CA ARG A 238 4.08 0.47 2.26
C ARG A 238 3.92 0.19 3.75
N LEU A 239 4.75 -0.67 4.33
CA LEU A 239 4.69 -0.99 5.75
C LEU A 239 5.01 0.22 6.64
N GLU A 240 6.00 1.04 6.26
CA GLU A 240 6.32 2.29 6.94
C GLU A 240 5.15 3.27 6.91
N ARG A 241 4.44 3.35 5.79
CA ARG A 241 3.24 4.19 5.67
C ARG A 241 2.12 3.69 6.59
N ASP A 242 1.84 2.39 6.58
CA ASP A 242 0.81 1.79 7.45
C ASP A 242 1.16 1.98 8.94
N LEU A 243 2.43 1.82 9.32
CA LEU A 243 2.92 2.09 10.68
C LEU A 243 2.86 3.58 11.04
N SER A 244 3.17 4.47 10.11
CA SER A 244 3.05 5.91 10.32
C SER A 244 1.60 6.30 10.56
N GLU A 245 0.65 5.74 9.81
CA GLU A 245 -0.78 5.98 9.99
C GLU A 245 -1.26 5.49 11.37
N GLN A 246 -0.84 4.29 11.79
CA GLN A 246 -1.15 3.77 13.12
C GLN A 246 -0.55 4.61 14.25
N SER A 247 0.69 5.08 14.10
CA SER A 247 1.34 5.91 15.11
C SER A 247 0.67 7.28 15.24
N MET A 248 0.21 7.89 14.13
CA MET A 248 -0.56 9.12 14.16
C MET A 248 -1.89 8.95 14.89
N GLU A 249 -2.57 7.82 14.68
CA GLU A 249 -3.82 7.53 15.39
C GLU A 249 -3.59 7.36 16.90
N LEU A 250 -2.52 6.67 17.29
CA LEU A 250 -2.14 6.51 18.69
C LEU A 250 -1.83 7.88 19.34
N VAL A 251 -1.08 8.74 18.65
CA VAL A 251 -0.78 10.10 19.14
C VAL A 251 -2.07 10.89 19.36
N ARG A 252 -3.03 10.85 18.43
CA ARG A 252 -4.33 11.50 18.60
C ARG A 252 -5.11 10.98 19.80
N GLN A 253 -5.16 9.66 19.98
CA GLN A 253 -5.83 9.05 21.12
C GLN A 253 -5.17 9.47 22.44
N LYS A 254 -3.85 9.58 22.47
CA LYS A 254 -3.10 10.06 23.64
C LYS A 254 -3.40 11.53 23.94
N GLU A 255 -3.39 12.40 22.94
CA GLU A 255 -3.72 13.82 23.11
C GLU A 255 -5.15 14.01 23.66
N GLN A 256 -6.11 13.26 23.11
CA GLN A 256 -7.50 13.25 23.60
C GLN A 256 -7.57 12.78 25.06
N LEU A 257 -6.82 11.74 25.42
CA LEU A 257 -6.77 11.24 26.79
C LEU A 257 -6.18 12.29 27.75
N GLU A 258 -5.05 12.91 27.39
CA GLU A 258 -4.39 13.94 28.20
C GLU A 258 -5.30 15.16 28.42
N GLN A 259 -5.96 15.63 27.37
CA GLN A 259 -6.94 16.72 27.48
C GLN A 259 -8.08 16.36 28.44
N SER A 260 -8.57 15.12 28.36
CA SER A 260 -9.67 14.63 29.20
C SER A 260 -9.28 14.50 30.67
N ILE A 261 -8.05 14.06 30.94
CA ILE A 261 -7.46 14.04 32.28
C ILE A 261 -7.34 15.47 32.82
N GLY A 262 -6.88 16.43 31.99
CA GLY A 262 -6.79 17.84 32.36
C GLY A 262 -8.12 18.42 32.83
N LEU A 263 -9.21 18.12 32.14
CA LEU A 263 -10.57 18.54 32.53
C LEU A 263 -11.03 17.94 33.86
N ILE A 264 -10.68 16.67 34.12
CA ILE A 264 -10.97 16.00 35.40
C ILE A 264 -10.20 16.69 36.53
N ILE A 265 -8.89 16.91 36.36
CA ILE A 265 -8.04 17.56 37.37
C ILE A 265 -8.53 18.98 37.66
N GLN A 266 -8.83 19.76 36.63
CA GLN A 266 -9.34 21.12 36.79
C GLN A 266 -10.67 21.14 37.55
N THR A 267 -11.55 20.18 37.28
CA THR A 267 -12.82 20.05 38.01
C THR A 267 -12.59 19.68 39.47
N GLN A 268 -11.71 18.71 39.76
CA GLN A 268 -11.36 18.36 41.14
C GLN A 268 -10.76 19.54 41.90
N SER A 269 -9.89 20.34 41.26
CA SER A 269 -9.33 21.54 41.86
C SER A 269 -10.41 22.59 42.20
N ARG A 270 -11.37 22.84 41.30
CA ARG A 270 -12.52 23.74 41.58
C ARG A 270 -13.37 23.25 42.74
N VAL A 271 -13.67 21.95 42.78
CA VAL A 271 -14.43 21.34 43.89
C VAL A 271 -13.67 21.45 45.22
N ALA A 272 -12.36 21.22 45.20
CA ALA A 272 -11.49 21.40 46.38
C ALA A 272 -11.47 22.85 46.87
N ASN A 273 -11.58 23.82 45.96
CA ASN A 273 -11.71 25.25 46.26
C ASN A 273 -13.13 25.67 46.67
N GLY A 274 -14.06 24.72 46.85
CA GLY A 274 -15.41 24.97 47.36
C GLY A 274 -16.50 25.17 46.30
N ASP A 275 -16.17 25.13 45.01
CA ASP A 275 -17.16 25.16 43.92
C ASP A 275 -17.76 23.76 43.68
N LEU A 276 -18.80 23.42 44.45
CA LEU A 276 -19.50 22.13 44.35
C LEU A 276 -20.45 22.04 43.13
N ASN A 277 -20.64 23.15 42.40
CA ASN A 277 -21.42 23.16 41.17
C ASN A 277 -20.58 22.76 39.96
N ALA A 278 -19.25 22.68 40.10
CA ALA A 278 -18.37 22.18 39.06
C ALA A 278 -18.74 20.72 38.68
N ARG A 279 -18.82 20.48 37.37
CA ARG A 279 -19.02 19.15 36.78
C ARG A 279 -17.95 18.91 35.72
N VAL A 280 -17.57 17.65 35.54
CA VAL A 280 -16.65 17.24 34.49
C VAL A 280 -17.40 17.17 33.16
N PRO A 281 -17.03 17.95 32.14
CA PRO A 281 -17.73 17.98 30.85
C PRO A 281 -17.13 16.97 29.86
N LEU A 282 -17.22 15.67 30.15
CA LEU A 282 -16.83 14.62 29.19
C LEU A 282 -18.07 14.03 28.50
N THR A 283 -17.97 13.81 27.18
CA THR A 283 -18.99 13.13 26.37
C THR A 283 -18.87 11.60 26.48
N GLN A 284 -19.91 10.87 26.09
CA GLN A 284 -19.96 9.39 26.14
C GLN A 284 -18.89 8.72 25.26
N ASP A 285 -18.41 9.42 24.24
CA ASP A 285 -17.39 8.94 23.31
C ASP A 285 -15.99 8.90 23.95
N ASN A 286 -15.83 9.46 25.15
CA ASN A 286 -14.57 9.50 25.85
C ASN A 286 -14.30 8.24 26.67
N VAL A 287 -13.10 7.69 26.58
CA VAL A 287 -12.68 6.51 27.36
C VAL A 287 -12.80 6.75 28.88
N LEU A 288 -12.64 8.00 29.33
CA LEU A 288 -12.75 8.39 30.74
C LEU A 288 -14.17 8.81 31.16
N TRP A 289 -15.17 8.63 30.30
CA TRP A 289 -16.56 8.99 30.62
C TRP A 289 -17.07 8.32 31.89
N SER A 290 -16.74 7.03 32.09
CA SER A 290 -17.11 6.29 33.31
C SER A 290 -16.48 6.89 34.58
N VAL A 291 -15.22 7.33 34.48
CA VAL A 291 -14.49 7.98 35.59
C VAL A 291 -15.12 9.35 35.89
N ALA A 292 -15.43 10.15 34.87
CA ALA A 292 -16.13 11.42 35.04
C ALA A 292 -17.54 11.25 35.65
N GLY A 293 -18.28 10.22 35.24
CA GLY A 293 -19.60 9.90 35.78
C GLY A 293 -19.56 9.59 37.28
N THR A 294 -18.62 8.73 37.71
CA THR A 294 -18.44 8.42 39.13
C THR A 294 -18.01 9.63 39.95
N LEU A 295 -17.12 10.47 39.42
CA LEU A 295 -16.71 11.72 40.07
C LEU A 295 -17.87 12.71 40.21
N ASN A 296 -18.67 12.93 39.16
CA ASN A 296 -19.84 13.81 39.21
C ASN A 296 -20.89 13.34 40.23
N ASN A 297 -21.07 12.03 40.39
CA ASN A 297 -21.93 11.46 41.43
C ASN A 297 -21.38 11.72 42.84
N LEU A 298 -20.07 11.58 43.04
CA LEU A 298 -19.42 11.90 44.32
C LEU A 298 -19.57 13.38 44.68
N ILE A 299 -19.35 14.29 43.72
CA ILE A 299 -19.53 15.73 43.93
C ILE A 299 -20.99 16.03 44.27
N SER A 300 -21.95 15.43 43.57
CA SER A 300 -23.38 15.62 43.85
C SER A 300 -23.76 15.12 45.25
N ARG A 301 -23.17 14.01 45.70
CA ARG A 301 -23.36 13.50 47.07
C ARG A 301 -22.77 14.46 48.11
N LEU A 302 -21.57 14.99 47.85
CA LEU A 302 -20.89 15.94 48.74
C LEU A 302 -21.65 17.27 48.82
N GLN A 303 -22.18 17.75 47.69
CA GLN A 303 -23.06 18.92 47.62
C GLN A 303 -24.31 18.74 48.50
N ARG A 304 -25.00 17.60 48.37
CA ARG A 304 -26.16 17.28 49.22
C ARG A 304 -25.80 17.24 50.71
N LEU A 305 -24.67 16.63 51.06
CA LEU A 305 -24.20 16.58 52.46
C LEU A 305 -23.94 17.99 53.02
N ARG A 306 -23.29 18.87 52.25
CA ARG A 306 -23.05 20.26 52.65
C ARG A 306 -24.34 21.05 52.84
N THR A 307 -25.32 20.88 51.95
CA THR A 307 -26.63 21.55 52.09
C THR A 307 -27.35 21.09 53.35
N VAL A 308 -27.36 19.78 53.63
CA VAL A 308 -27.96 19.21 54.85
C VAL A 308 -27.25 19.72 56.11
N GLU A 309 -25.92 19.82 56.09
CA GLU A 309 -25.14 20.35 57.22
C GLU A 309 -25.46 21.84 57.47
N HIS A 310 -25.56 22.64 56.40
CA HIS A 310 -25.93 24.04 56.50
C HIS A 310 -27.37 24.23 57.01
N GLU A 311 -28.32 23.46 56.49
CA GLU A 311 -29.71 23.46 56.98
C GLU A 311 -29.78 23.06 58.46
N LEU A 312 -28.97 22.08 58.89
CA LEU A 312 -28.88 21.68 60.29
C LEU A 312 -28.30 22.81 61.16
N GLU A 313 -27.28 23.52 60.69
CA GLU A 313 -26.67 24.64 61.39
C GLU A 313 -27.64 25.83 61.50
N LEU A 314 -28.37 26.16 60.42
CA LEU A 314 -29.43 27.15 60.42
C LEU A 314 -30.57 26.77 61.38
N THR A 315 -30.97 25.49 61.38
CA THR A 315 -31.99 24.96 62.29
C THR A 315 -31.54 25.05 63.74
N LYS A 316 -30.29 24.69 64.05
CA LYS A 316 -29.68 24.82 65.39
C LYS A 316 -29.66 26.27 65.86
N THR A 317 -29.25 27.19 64.98
CA THR A 317 -29.18 28.62 65.29
C THR A 317 -30.58 29.20 65.53
N SER A 318 -31.54 28.82 64.70
CA SER A 318 -32.94 29.26 64.81
C SER A 318 -33.64 28.70 66.06
N ALA A 319 -33.34 27.45 66.43
CA ALA A 319 -33.80 26.84 67.67
C ALA A 319 -33.22 27.56 68.89
N ASN A 320 -31.92 27.87 68.90
CA ASN A 320 -31.29 28.63 69.98
C ASN A 320 -31.89 30.03 70.11
N ASN A 321 -32.15 30.71 68.98
CA ASN A 321 -32.82 32.01 68.95
C ASN A 321 -34.27 31.94 69.48
N LEU A 322 -35.00 30.87 69.15
CA LEU A 322 -36.34 30.66 69.72
C LEU A 322 -36.28 30.47 71.24
N VAL A 323 -35.31 29.69 71.73
CA VAL A 323 -35.13 29.45 73.17
C VAL A 323 -34.81 30.75 73.92
N THR A 324 -34.00 31.65 73.35
CA THR A 324 -33.69 32.95 73.98
C THR A 324 -34.90 33.89 73.98
N VAL A 325 -35.69 33.94 72.90
CA VAL A 325 -36.96 34.68 72.84
C VAL A 325 -37.95 34.16 73.88
N LEU A 326 -38.08 32.85 74.04
CA LEU A 326 -38.97 32.25 75.06
C LEU A 326 -38.50 32.57 76.48
N ARG A 327 -37.19 32.50 76.75
CA ARG A 327 -36.63 32.84 78.07
C ARG A 327 -36.86 34.31 78.43
N SER A 328 -36.64 35.24 77.50
CA SER A 328 -36.87 36.67 77.72
C SER A 328 -38.34 37.01 77.93
N SER A 329 -39.26 36.38 77.17
CA SER A 329 -40.70 36.53 77.40
C SER A 329 -41.12 36.03 78.80
N LYS A 330 -40.49 34.98 79.31
CA LYS A 330 -40.79 34.44 80.64
C LYS A 330 -40.30 35.35 81.78
N MET A 331 -39.28 36.18 81.52
CA MET A 331 -38.73 37.13 82.50
C MET A 331 -39.49 38.46 82.55
N GLY A 332 -40.64 38.60 81.86
CA GLY A 332 -41.45 39.81 81.87
C GLY A 332 -40.89 40.99 81.05
N MET A 333 -39.83 40.75 80.27
CA MET A 333 -39.32 41.75 79.32
C MET A 333 -40.24 41.81 78.09
N SER A 334 -40.40 43.01 77.51
CA SER A 334 -41.22 43.26 76.31
C SER A 334 -41.02 42.19 75.24
N ARG A 335 -42.14 41.69 74.69
CA ARG A 335 -42.17 40.58 73.73
C ARG A 335 -41.23 40.85 72.55
N MET A 336 -40.07 40.21 72.53
CA MET A 336 -39.20 40.20 71.35
C MET A 336 -39.91 39.41 70.23
N ARG A 337 -40.02 40.01 69.04
CA ARG A 337 -40.59 39.34 67.87
C ARG A 337 -39.62 38.28 67.37
N TYR A 338 -40.04 37.02 67.36
CA TYR A 338 -39.31 35.97 66.66
C TYR A 338 -39.30 36.26 65.16
N GLN A 339 -38.13 36.26 64.55
CA GLN A 339 -37.97 36.41 63.11
C GLN A 339 -38.00 35.02 62.46
N ARG A 340 -38.94 34.81 61.53
CA ARG A 340 -39.06 33.55 60.78
C ARG A 340 -37.75 33.24 60.05
N SER A 341 -37.23 32.06 60.31
CA SER A 341 -35.95 31.56 59.79
C SER A 341 -36.09 30.73 58.51
N GLY A 342 -37.32 30.38 58.13
CA GLY A 342 -37.62 29.45 57.04
C GLY A 342 -37.30 27.99 57.38
N THR A 343 -36.95 27.69 58.63
CA THR A 343 -36.62 26.33 59.08
C THR A 343 -37.84 25.65 59.71
N VAL A 344 -37.71 24.36 60.03
CA VAL A 344 -38.73 23.59 60.78
C VAL A 344 -39.03 24.16 62.18
N VAL A 345 -38.20 25.08 62.68
CA VAL A 345 -38.42 25.77 63.95
C VAL A 345 -39.54 26.81 63.84
N ASP A 346 -39.80 27.36 62.67
CA ASP A 346 -40.82 28.40 62.46
C ASP A 346 -42.25 27.98 62.80
N PRO A 347 -42.77 26.81 62.36
CA PRO A 347 -44.10 26.36 62.78
C PRO A 347 -44.16 26.10 64.29
N ILE A 348 -43.07 25.60 64.90
CA ILE A 348 -42.99 25.41 66.36
C ILE A 348 -43.05 26.77 67.07
N ALA A 349 -42.29 27.74 66.60
CA ALA A 349 -42.29 29.10 67.13
C ALA A 349 -43.67 29.75 66.99
N ALA A 350 -44.33 29.57 65.84
CA ALA A 350 -45.66 30.10 65.59
C ALA A 350 -46.68 29.53 66.58
N GLU A 351 -46.66 28.21 66.83
CA GLU A 351 -47.57 27.57 67.78
C GLU A 351 -47.31 28.02 69.22
N VAL A 352 -46.04 28.10 69.65
CA VAL A 352 -45.68 28.43 71.03
C VAL A 352 -45.84 29.93 71.34
N LEU A 353 -45.62 30.80 70.35
CA LEU A 353 -45.70 32.26 70.50
C LEU A 353 -47.05 32.83 70.05
N SER A 354 -47.90 32.05 69.38
CA SER A 354 -49.29 32.45 69.14
C SER A 354 -49.91 32.71 70.50
N PRO A 355 -50.36 33.94 70.80
CA PRO A 355 -51.00 34.22 72.07
C PRO A 355 -52.20 33.28 72.15
N ASN A 356 -52.16 32.36 73.11
CA ASN A 356 -53.23 31.42 73.35
C ASN A 356 -54.54 32.22 73.47
N ASP A 357 -55.34 32.19 72.40
CA ASP A 357 -56.73 32.65 72.32
C ASP A 357 -57.62 31.67 73.10
N THR A 358 -57.11 31.17 74.25
CA THR A 358 -57.86 30.42 75.25
C THR A 358 -58.61 31.42 76.13
N GLY A 359 -59.46 32.21 75.47
CA GLY A 359 -60.18 33.32 76.07
C GLY A 359 -61.63 33.46 75.64
N TYR A 360 -62.22 32.63 74.78
CA TYR A 360 -63.67 32.62 74.52
C TYR A 360 -64.18 31.25 74.03
N LEU A 361 -64.38 30.31 74.96
CA LEU A 361 -65.34 29.21 74.82
C LEU A 361 -66.20 29.12 76.08
N LEU A 362 -66.89 30.21 76.39
CA LEU A 362 -68.12 30.15 77.17
C LEU A 362 -69.07 31.22 76.62
N ASP A 363 -70.23 30.74 76.15
CA ASP A 363 -71.55 31.34 76.33
C ASP A 363 -72.37 31.60 75.05
N ASN A 364 -73.62 31.16 75.16
CA ASN A 364 -74.82 31.46 74.39
C ASN A 364 -75.24 30.62 73.17
N SER A 365 -76.05 29.59 73.49
CA SER A 365 -77.49 29.56 73.19
C SER A 365 -77.98 29.92 71.77
N MET A 366 -78.35 28.87 71.02
CA MET A 366 -79.61 28.62 70.28
C MET A 366 -80.65 29.78 70.11
N PRO A 367 -81.55 29.82 69.08
CA PRO A 367 -82.12 28.69 68.33
C PRO A 367 -82.48 29.02 66.84
N PRO A 368 -83.55 28.47 66.19
CA PRO A 368 -83.50 27.95 64.82
C PRO A 368 -84.13 28.94 63.80
N TYR A 369 -84.13 28.64 62.50
CA TYR A 369 -85.30 28.85 61.62
C TYR A 369 -85.03 28.31 60.20
N ARG A 370 -85.88 27.34 59.82
CA ARG A 370 -86.33 26.91 58.48
C ARG A 370 -85.36 26.27 57.50
#